data_AF-A0A516PWH4-F1
#
_entry.id   AF-A0A516PWH4-F1
#
_cell.length_a   1.000
_cell.length_b   1.000
_cell.length_c   1.000
_cell.angle_alpha   90.00
_cell.angle_beta   90.00
_cell.angle_gamma   90.00
#
_symmetry.space_group_name_H-M   'P 1'
#
loop_
_entity.id
_entity.type
_entity.pdbx_description
1 polymer ?
#
loop_
_entity_poly.entity_id
_entity_poly.type
_entity_poly.pdbx_seq_one_letter_code
_entity_poly.pdbx_strand_id
1 'polypeptide(L)'
;MINKLFSGRRQRAVTAAAAAAALTLSLAACGTDAGSPAPGVAPSSTAPGCITDFNPNTDYFPVKQKLEYAENFSLSYHKSYQVLTVKQPEVGGKPESYVLVKCGAPKPQLSGDLAQAQQVTVPVHSLFSASTTHLPSLEALGQLDVVTGVASNALISSKAAQERVQSPDVTEFAPAGTANAEKIVAAKPDVLITAGQTDPAYATVRQAGIPVLADAEYLETSPLGEAEWIKYFAALTGTEDKAATTFDKIAANYKSAVQKAADAKPTSVVLNQPYQGSWTMPTGGTPMGKLITDAGGSWPWQDDTSTVSKNVDLETVFAKSGDAKPWITSTNWKTKKEATGTEPRLADFAAFKSGDVWAPSKQVNAAGGNNLYELGVLRPDLVVADLIAILHPDLEPDHRFTFYQKLK
;
A
#
# COMPACT_ATOMS: atom_id res chain seq x y z
N MET A 1 4.50 -8.94 -5.22
CA MET A 1 4.89 -9.89 -6.29
C MET A 1 4.38 -11.31 -6.00
N ILE A 2 3.09 -11.45 -5.75
CA ILE A 2 2.42 -12.75 -5.61
C ILE A 2 1.18 -12.65 -6.50
N ASN A 3 0.89 -13.73 -7.25
CA ASN A 3 -0.18 -13.90 -8.24
C ASN A 3 0.06 -13.38 -9.66
N LYS A 4 0.94 -14.07 -10.42
CA LYS A 4 0.61 -14.46 -11.80
C LYS A 4 1.10 -15.87 -12.07
N LEU A 5 0.39 -16.54 -12.99
CA LEU A 5 0.71 -17.79 -13.71
C LEU A 5 -0.07 -19.04 -13.30
N PHE A 6 -1.39 -18.99 -13.55
CA PHE A 6 -2.16 -20.16 -13.99
C PHE A 6 -2.83 -19.85 -15.33
N SER A 7 -2.33 -20.44 -16.41
CA SER A 7 -3.14 -21.13 -17.44
C SER A 7 -2.25 -21.52 -18.62
N GLY A 8 -1.70 -22.73 -18.58
CA GLY A 8 -1.18 -23.39 -19.76
C GLY A 8 -2.23 -24.32 -20.34
N ARG A 9 -2.74 -24.05 -21.54
CA ARG A 9 -3.04 -25.08 -22.56
C ARG A 9 -3.45 -24.48 -23.92
N ARG A 10 -2.58 -24.76 -24.90
CA ARG A 10 -2.81 -25.07 -26.33
C ARG A 10 -4.13 -24.61 -26.94
N GLN A 11 -4.04 -23.75 -27.96
CA GLN A 11 -4.89 -23.86 -29.15
C GLN A 11 -4.13 -23.48 -30.43
N ARG A 12 -4.54 -24.14 -31.51
CA ARG A 12 -3.83 -24.33 -32.78
C ARG A 12 -3.90 -23.10 -33.68
N ALA A 13 -2.90 -22.99 -34.55
CA ALA A 13 -2.88 -22.09 -35.69
C ALA A 13 -4.08 -22.32 -36.62
N VAL A 14 -4.75 -21.23 -37.02
CA VAL A 14 -5.53 -21.15 -38.25
C VAL A 14 -5.28 -19.77 -38.87
N THR A 15 -4.63 -19.78 -40.03
CA THR A 15 -4.51 -18.66 -40.98
C THR A 15 -5.78 -18.55 -41.81
N ALA A 16 -6.35 -17.35 -41.97
CA ALA A 16 -7.15 -16.95 -43.14
C ALA A 16 -7.33 -15.43 -43.19
N ALA A 17 -7.52 -14.92 -44.41
CA ALA A 17 -7.21 -13.58 -44.87
C ALA A 17 -8.37 -12.56 -44.82
N ALA A 18 -7.95 -11.28 -44.81
CA ALA A 18 -8.47 -10.09 -45.50
C ALA A 18 -9.98 -9.87 -45.73
N ALA A 19 -10.46 -8.68 -45.31
CA ALA A 19 -11.12 -7.73 -46.20
C ALA A 19 -11.20 -6.34 -45.55
N ALA A 20 -10.63 -5.35 -46.23
CA ALA A 20 -10.78 -3.93 -45.94
C ALA A 20 -12.10 -3.42 -46.56
N ALA A 21 -12.85 -2.61 -45.82
CA ALA A 21 -13.91 -1.77 -46.37
C ALA A 21 -13.79 -0.38 -45.76
N ALA A 22 -13.31 0.54 -46.58
CA ALA A 22 -13.31 1.97 -46.32
C ALA A 22 -14.74 2.51 -46.45
N LEU A 23 -15.14 3.39 -45.52
CA LEU A 23 -16.24 4.32 -45.75
C LEU A 23 -15.80 5.71 -45.31
N THR A 24 -15.56 6.51 -46.34
CA THR A 24 -15.42 7.95 -46.35
C THR A 24 -16.75 8.62 -46.02
N LEU A 25 -16.76 9.59 -45.10
CA LEU A 25 -17.73 10.67 -45.13
C LEU A 25 -17.06 12.01 -44.83
N SER A 26 -17.37 12.96 -45.70
CA SER A 26 -16.74 14.25 -45.91
C SER A 26 -17.38 15.35 -45.05
N LEU A 27 -16.52 16.22 -44.51
CA LEU A 27 -16.60 17.68 -44.35
C LEU A 27 -17.96 18.36 -44.02
N ALA A 28 -17.95 19.10 -42.90
CA ALA A 28 -18.45 20.47 -42.86
C ALA A 28 -17.55 21.32 -41.95
N ALA A 29 -16.94 22.36 -42.53
CA ALA A 29 -16.16 23.39 -41.87
C ALA A 29 -17.02 24.66 -41.70
N CYS A 30 -16.78 25.39 -40.59
CA CYS A 30 -17.04 26.83 -40.32
C CYS A 30 -17.19 26.98 -38.79
N GLY A 31 -16.59 27.91 -38.07
CA GLY A 31 -15.70 29.00 -38.38
C GLY A 31 -15.02 29.45 -37.09
N THR A 32 -13.92 30.19 -37.24
CA THR A 32 -13.10 30.74 -36.18
C THR A 32 -13.71 32.03 -35.62
N ASP A 33 -13.93 32.10 -34.31
CA ASP A 33 -13.99 33.37 -33.59
C ASP A 33 -13.00 33.34 -32.43
N ALA A 34 -12.01 34.24 -32.52
CA ALA A 34 -11.00 34.47 -31.51
C ALA A 34 -11.58 35.40 -30.43
N GLY A 35 -11.95 34.82 -29.29
CA GLY A 35 -12.24 35.56 -28.06
C GLY A 35 -11.14 35.31 -27.02
N SER A 36 -10.53 36.37 -26.50
CA SER A 36 -9.59 36.30 -25.37
C SER A 36 -10.23 35.63 -24.14
N PRO A 37 -9.49 34.84 -23.34
CA PRO A 37 -10.07 34.18 -22.19
C PRO A 37 -10.30 35.17 -21.05
N ALA A 38 -11.56 35.31 -20.62
CA ALA A 38 -11.92 35.93 -19.36
C ALA A 38 -11.44 35.06 -18.18
N PRO A 39 -11.06 35.65 -17.03
CA PRO A 39 -10.68 34.88 -15.85
C PRO A 39 -11.84 33.97 -15.42
N GLY A 40 -11.55 32.68 -15.29
CA GLY A 40 -12.54 31.65 -14.96
C GLY A 40 -13.28 31.98 -13.67
N VAL A 41 -14.59 32.17 -13.79
CA VAL A 41 -15.50 32.26 -12.65
C VAL A 41 -15.53 30.87 -11.98
N ALA A 42 -15.26 30.85 -10.67
CA ALA A 42 -15.30 29.63 -9.89
C ALA A 42 -16.71 29.00 -9.95
N PRO A 43 -16.84 27.67 -10.18
CA PRO A 43 -18.12 27.01 -10.03
C PRO A 43 -18.54 27.10 -8.54
N SER A 44 -19.74 27.61 -8.28
CA SER A 44 -20.32 27.66 -6.94
C SER A 44 -20.66 26.25 -6.47
N SER A 45 -19.71 25.55 -5.87
CA SER A 45 -19.98 24.31 -5.14
C SER A 45 -20.54 24.66 -3.76
N THR A 46 -21.84 24.45 -3.56
CA THR A 46 -22.54 24.61 -2.27
C THR A 46 -22.26 23.46 -1.28
N ALA A 47 -21.24 22.63 -1.54
CA ALA A 47 -20.87 21.54 -0.65
C ALA A 47 -20.30 22.09 0.67
N PRO A 48 -20.74 21.57 1.84
CA PRO A 48 -20.22 21.99 3.13
C PRO A 48 -18.69 21.90 3.19
N GLY A 49 -18.02 22.97 3.64
CA GLY A 49 -16.56 23.01 3.79
C GLY A 49 -15.78 23.47 2.54
N CYS A 50 -16.45 23.75 1.42
CA CYS A 50 -15.82 24.34 0.24
C CYS A 50 -15.76 25.86 0.29
N ILE A 51 -14.77 26.42 -0.42
CA ILE A 51 -14.56 27.85 -0.52
C ILE A 51 -15.71 28.48 -1.33
N THR A 52 -16.44 29.41 -0.74
CA THR A 52 -17.48 30.19 -1.42
C THR A 52 -16.96 31.54 -1.91
N ASP A 53 -16.08 32.16 -1.11
CA ASP A 53 -15.53 33.49 -1.36
C ASP A 53 -14.01 33.41 -1.51
N PHE A 54 -13.55 33.02 -2.69
CA PHE A 54 -12.14 32.79 -2.94
C PHE A 54 -11.31 34.08 -2.87
N ASN A 55 -10.37 34.12 -1.93
CA ASN A 55 -9.31 35.12 -1.82
C ASN A 55 -7.93 34.49 -2.16
N PRO A 56 -7.21 34.99 -3.18
CA PRO A 56 -5.91 34.46 -3.62
C PRO A 56 -4.76 34.69 -2.63
N ASN A 57 -4.99 35.43 -1.54
CA ASN A 57 -4.01 35.69 -0.49
C ASN A 57 -4.23 34.88 0.79
N THR A 58 -5.31 34.12 0.88
CA THR A 58 -5.61 33.26 2.02
C THR A 58 -4.92 31.91 1.88
N ASP A 59 -4.34 31.42 2.98
CA ASP A 59 -3.86 30.04 3.07
C ASP A 59 -5.00 29.12 3.50
N TYR A 60 -5.51 28.31 2.57
CA TYR A 60 -6.58 27.35 2.78
C TYR A 60 -6.07 25.98 3.26
N PHE A 61 -4.76 25.84 3.49
CA PHE A 61 -4.12 24.69 4.13
C PHE A 61 -3.27 25.16 5.32
N PRO A 62 -3.90 25.71 6.37
CA PRO A 62 -3.19 26.23 7.53
C PRO A 62 -2.44 25.14 8.31
N VAL A 63 -2.98 23.92 8.31
CA VAL A 63 -2.32 22.74 8.86
C VAL A 63 -1.44 22.12 7.77
N LYS A 64 -0.12 22.13 8.00
CA LYS A 64 0.86 21.56 7.07
C LYS A 64 1.51 20.33 7.69
N GLN A 65 1.40 19.21 7.01
CA GLN A 65 2.05 17.99 7.41
C GLN A 65 3.56 18.07 7.14
N LYS A 66 4.33 17.60 8.11
CA LYS A 66 5.77 17.36 7.99
C LYS A 66 6.01 15.86 7.95
N LEU A 67 6.79 15.41 6.96
CA LEU A 67 7.23 14.02 6.87
C LEU A 67 8.55 13.85 7.62
N GLU A 68 8.68 12.77 8.39
CA GLU A 68 9.86 12.47 9.20
C GLU A 68 10.54 11.15 8.80
N TYR A 69 9.80 10.23 8.19
CA TYR A 69 10.21 8.86 7.89
C TYR A 69 9.96 8.46 6.44
N ALA A 70 8.85 8.91 5.84
CA ALA A 70 8.53 8.63 4.46
C ALA A 70 9.49 9.40 3.54
N GLU A 71 10.14 8.67 2.65
CA GLU A 71 11.09 9.20 1.70
C GLU A 71 10.55 9.14 0.27
N ASN A 72 9.56 8.30 -0.02
CA ASN A 72 9.07 8.06 -1.38
C ASN A 72 7.92 9.00 -1.81
N PHE A 73 7.42 9.86 -0.92
CA PHE A 73 6.55 10.97 -1.31
C PHE A 73 6.91 12.28 -0.62
N SER A 74 6.40 13.39 -1.16
CA SER A 74 6.48 14.71 -0.54
C SER A 74 5.20 15.50 -0.75
N LEU A 75 4.97 16.47 0.14
CA LEU A 75 3.88 17.43 0.06
C LEU A 75 4.47 18.84 0.08
N SER A 76 4.10 19.66 -0.91
CA SER A 76 4.33 21.10 -0.86
C SER A 76 3.00 21.84 -0.86
N TYR A 77 2.95 22.92 -0.08
CA TYR A 77 1.71 23.63 0.22
C TYR A 77 1.71 24.97 -0.49
N HIS A 78 0.64 25.23 -1.20
CA HIS A 78 0.32 26.52 -1.77
C HIS A 78 -1.00 26.99 -1.19
N LYS A 79 -1.26 28.29 -1.31
CA LYS A 79 -2.42 28.96 -0.71
C LYS A 79 -3.73 28.18 -0.92
N SER A 80 -4.01 27.69 -2.13
CA SER A 80 -5.28 27.03 -2.46
C SER A 80 -5.14 25.62 -3.04
N TYR A 81 -3.93 25.07 -3.07
CA TYR A 81 -3.68 23.70 -3.50
C TYR A 81 -2.42 23.14 -2.84
N GLN A 82 -2.30 21.83 -2.78
CA GLN A 82 -1.07 21.13 -2.44
C GLN A 82 -0.50 20.47 -3.69
N VAL A 83 0.81 20.27 -3.75
CA VAL A 83 1.44 19.38 -4.72
C VAL A 83 1.96 18.17 -3.97
N LEU A 84 1.40 17.01 -4.31
CA LEU A 84 1.80 15.70 -3.85
C LEU A 84 2.71 15.09 -4.91
N THR A 85 3.95 14.76 -4.55
CA THR A 85 4.89 14.11 -5.47
C THR A 85 5.27 12.75 -4.94
N VAL A 86 5.09 11.70 -5.74
CA VAL A 86 5.58 10.35 -5.45
C VAL A 86 6.85 10.14 -6.27
N LYS A 87 7.99 9.93 -5.60
CA LYS A 87 9.31 9.87 -6.23
C LYS A 87 9.49 8.62 -7.09
N GLN A 88 9.00 7.49 -6.61
CA GLN A 88 8.92 6.23 -7.35
C GLN A 88 7.49 5.69 -7.25
N PRO A 89 6.62 5.95 -8.25
CA PRO A 89 5.24 5.47 -8.27
C PRO A 89 5.13 3.95 -8.52
N GLU A 90 6.20 3.34 -9.00
CA GLU A 90 6.45 1.91 -9.09
C GLU A 90 7.96 1.67 -9.09
N VAL A 91 8.42 0.41 -9.01
CA VAL A 91 9.86 0.08 -9.05
C VAL A 91 10.52 0.66 -10.30
N GLY A 92 11.46 1.59 -10.11
CA GLY A 92 12.18 2.25 -11.22
C GLY A 92 11.33 3.27 -12.00
N GLY A 93 10.11 3.57 -11.56
CA GLY A 93 9.24 4.59 -12.11
C GLY A 93 9.82 6.00 -11.92
N LYS A 94 9.54 6.91 -12.86
CA LYS A 94 9.91 8.32 -12.74
C LYS A 94 8.97 9.03 -11.75
N PRO A 95 9.42 10.10 -11.07
CA PRO A 95 8.57 10.87 -10.17
C PRO A 95 7.27 11.34 -10.86
N GLU A 96 6.15 11.17 -10.17
CA GLU A 96 4.83 11.65 -10.63
C GLU A 96 4.30 12.65 -9.61
N SER A 97 3.78 13.79 -10.09
CA SER A 97 3.22 14.85 -9.24
C SER A 97 1.73 15.06 -9.53
N TYR A 98 1.00 15.34 -8.47
CA TYR A 98 -0.44 15.53 -8.45
C TYR A 98 -0.77 16.83 -7.74
N VAL A 99 -1.78 17.55 -8.25
CA VAL A 99 -2.18 18.85 -7.70
C VAL A 99 -3.52 18.68 -7.00
N LEU A 100 -3.51 18.80 -5.67
CA LEU A 100 -4.67 18.64 -4.82
C LEU A 100 -5.28 20.02 -4.55
N VAL A 101 -6.33 20.38 -5.29
CA VAL A 101 -6.97 21.69 -5.28
C VAL A 101 -8.05 21.72 -4.21
N LYS A 102 -8.03 22.70 -3.31
CA LYS A 102 -9.09 22.86 -2.30
C LYS A 102 -10.43 23.08 -2.99
N CYS A 103 -11.47 22.37 -2.58
CA CYS A 103 -12.79 22.52 -3.17
C CYS A 103 -13.30 23.97 -3.05
N GLY A 104 -13.91 24.47 -4.14
CA GLY A 104 -14.30 25.87 -4.29
C GLY A 104 -13.18 26.83 -4.73
N ALA A 105 -11.91 26.43 -4.71
CA ALA A 105 -10.83 27.23 -5.31
C ALA A 105 -10.81 27.08 -6.84
N PRO A 106 -10.39 28.11 -7.60
CA PRO A 106 -10.10 27.96 -9.01
C PRO A 106 -8.93 26.98 -9.20
N LYS A 107 -9.05 26.12 -10.22
CA LYS A 107 -7.97 25.22 -10.64
C LYS A 107 -6.75 26.06 -11.06
N PRO A 108 -5.54 25.79 -10.51
CA PRO A 108 -4.35 26.52 -10.91
C PRO A 108 -3.99 26.22 -12.37
N GLN A 109 -3.46 27.23 -13.06
CA GLN A 109 -2.83 27.03 -14.36
C GLN A 109 -1.47 26.36 -14.15
N LEU A 110 -1.34 25.13 -14.65
CA LEU A 110 -0.12 24.35 -14.48
C LEU A 110 0.89 24.67 -15.59
N SER A 111 2.17 24.70 -15.23
CA SER A 111 3.28 24.94 -16.13
C SER A 111 4.55 24.23 -15.62
N GLY A 112 5.59 24.19 -16.44
CA GLY A 112 6.85 23.50 -16.10
C GLY A 112 6.63 22.01 -15.80
N ASP A 113 7.25 21.53 -14.73
CA ASP A 113 7.19 20.12 -14.31
C ASP A 113 5.77 19.65 -13.94
N LEU A 114 4.86 20.58 -13.64
CA LEU A 114 3.46 20.28 -13.33
C LEU A 114 2.53 20.34 -14.54
N ALA A 115 3.03 20.68 -15.74
CA ALA A 115 2.17 20.93 -16.91
C ALA A 115 1.25 19.74 -17.29
N GLN A 116 1.63 18.51 -16.91
CA GLN A 116 0.85 17.29 -17.14
C GLN A 116 0.35 16.66 -15.82
N ALA A 117 0.49 17.35 -14.68
CA ALA A 117 0.04 16.83 -13.40
C ALA A 117 -1.48 16.75 -13.35
N GLN A 118 -1.97 15.61 -12.85
CA GLN A 118 -3.39 15.39 -12.66
C GLN A 118 -3.89 16.28 -11.52
N GLN A 119 -5.04 16.95 -11.70
CA GLN A 119 -5.64 17.81 -10.69
C GLN A 119 -6.81 17.11 -10.00
N VAL A 120 -6.75 16.99 -8.68
CA VAL A 120 -7.78 16.36 -7.83
C VAL A 120 -8.39 17.43 -6.94
N THR A 121 -9.72 17.44 -6.79
CA THR A 121 -10.37 18.34 -5.83
C THR A 121 -10.38 17.67 -4.47
N VAL A 122 -9.92 18.37 -3.42
CA VAL A 122 -9.86 17.87 -2.04
C VAL A 122 -10.73 18.70 -1.08
N PRO A 123 -11.36 18.08 -0.06
CA PRO A 123 -11.34 16.65 0.23
C PRO A 123 -12.08 15.82 -0.83
N VAL A 124 -11.60 14.61 -1.10
CA VAL A 124 -12.27 13.65 -1.99
C VAL A 124 -13.47 13.02 -1.28
N HIS A 125 -14.51 12.70 -2.03
CA HIS A 125 -15.75 12.09 -1.53
C HIS A 125 -15.94 10.67 -2.07
N SER A 126 -15.20 10.31 -3.13
CA SER A 126 -15.22 8.98 -3.72
C SER A 126 -13.81 8.53 -4.15
N LEU A 127 -13.33 7.45 -3.54
CA LEU A 127 -11.99 6.89 -3.71
C LEU A 127 -12.10 5.42 -4.09
N PHE A 128 -11.41 5.05 -5.18
CA PHE A 128 -11.19 3.66 -5.55
C PHE A 128 -9.83 3.20 -5.05
N SER A 129 -9.80 2.17 -4.22
CA SER A 129 -8.60 1.64 -3.59
C SER A 129 -8.10 0.37 -4.30
N ALA A 130 -6.91 0.42 -4.92
CA ALA A 130 -6.32 -0.76 -5.54
C ALA A 130 -5.59 -1.69 -4.57
N SER A 131 -5.32 -1.24 -3.33
CA SER A 131 -4.66 -2.04 -2.29
C SER A 131 -5.50 -2.10 -1.02
N THR A 132 -5.38 -3.20 -0.28
CA THR A 132 -5.95 -3.34 1.07
C THR A 132 -5.22 -2.46 2.08
N THR A 133 -3.94 -2.18 1.88
CA THR A 133 -3.07 -1.37 2.76
C THR A 133 -3.54 0.08 2.92
N HIS A 134 -4.31 0.60 1.97
CA HIS A 134 -4.90 1.94 2.07
C HIS A 134 -6.02 2.01 3.13
N LEU A 135 -6.74 0.91 3.35
CA LEU A 135 -7.97 0.89 4.15
C LEU A 135 -7.72 1.19 5.63
N PRO A 136 -6.69 0.65 6.29
CA PRO A 136 -6.36 1.02 7.66
C PRO A 136 -6.09 2.51 7.84
N SER A 137 -5.42 3.17 6.89
CA SER A 137 -5.18 4.62 6.95
C SER A 137 -6.49 5.38 6.91
N LEU A 138 -7.37 5.05 5.97
CA LEU A 138 -8.71 5.66 5.87
C LEU A 138 -9.57 5.38 7.11
N GLU A 139 -9.50 4.16 7.67
CA GLU A 139 -10.16 3.80 8.92
C GLU A 139 -9.67 4.62 10.11
N ALA A 140 -8.35 4.71 10.29
CA ALA A 140 -7.75 5.50 11.36
C ALA A 140 -8.11 6.98 11.22
N LEU A 141 -8.21 7.50 9.99
CA LEU A 141 -8.67 8.85 9.69
C LEU A 141 -10.19 9.03 9.84
N GLY A 142 -10.96 7.95 10.03
CA GLY A 142 -12.42 8.00 10.13
C GLY A 142 -13.06 8.41 8.80
N GLN A 143 -12.44 7.99 7.70
CA GLN A 143 -12.77 8.35 6.32
C GLN A 143 -13.07 7.11 5.47
N LEU A 144 -13.42 5.96 6.07
CA LEU A 144 -13.78 4.75 5.30
C LEU A 144 -14.98 4.99 4.36
N ASP A 145 -15.87 5.93 4.71
CA ASP A 145 -17.04 6.25 3.87
C ASP A 145 -16.66 6.77 2.48
N VAL A 146 -15.47 7.37 2.31
CA VAL A 146 -14.99 7.83 1.00
C VAL A 146 -14.64 6.67 0.07
N VAL A 147 -14.46 5.44 0.58
CA VAL A 147 -14.12 4.26 -0.23
C VAL A 147 -15.35 3.78 -1.00
N THR A 148 -15.45 4.14 -2.28
CA THR A 148 -16.55 3.74 -3.18
C THR A 148 -16.14 2.64 -4.16
N GLY A 149 -14.89 2.18 -4.10
CA GLY A 149 -14.47 1.01 -4.84
C GLY A 149 -13.20 0.37 -4.28
N VAL A 150 -13.07 -0.94 -4.46
CA VAL A 150 -11.88 -1.71 -4.05
C VAL A 150 -11.49 -2.71 -5.14
N ALA A 151 -10.20 -3.05 -5.22
CA ALA A 151 -9.72 -4.03 -6.18
C ALA A 151 -10.35 -5.41 -5.95
N SER A 152 -10.20 -5.97 -4.75
CA SER A 152 -10.82 -7.25 -4.38
C SER A 152 -11.33 -7.23 -2.95
N ASN A 153 -12.62 -7.58 -2.78
CA ASN A 153 -13.27 -7.70 -1.48
C ASN A 153 -12.72 -8.86 -0.65
N ALA A 154 -12.32 -9.95 -1.33
CA ALA A 154 -11.92 -11.20 -0.70
C ALA A 154 -10.69 -11.06 0.22
N LEU A 155 -9.79 -10.13 -0.08
CA LEU A 155 -8.53 -9.97 0.65
C LEU A 155 -8.63 -8.98 1.83
N ILE A 156 -9.76 -8.29 2.00
CA ILE A 156 -9.95 -7.29 3.06
C ILE A 156 -10.08 -7.97 4.42
N SER A 157 -9.35 -7.48 5.41
CA SER A 157 -9.21 -8.12 6.72
C SER A 157 -9.92 -7.36 7.86
N SER A 158 -9.85 -6.03 7.88
CA SER A 158 -10.52 -5.21 8.89
C SER A 158 -12.03 -5.41 8.85
N LYS A 159 -12.63 -5.56 10.02
CA LYS A 159 -14.08 -5.70 10.15
C LYS A 159 -14.82 -4.45 9.64
N ALA A 160 -14.34 -3.26 9.99
CA ALA A 160 -14.96 -2.01 9.55
C ALA A 160 -14.87 -1.84 8.04
N ALA A 161 -13.72 -2.19 7.44
CA ALA A 161 -13.56 -2.19 5.99
C ALA A 161 -14.46 -3.24 5.31
N GLN A 162 -14.58 -4.45 5.87
CA GLN A 162 -15.49 -5.49 5.38
C GLN A 162 -16.95 -5.02 5.40
N GLU A 163 -17.38 -4.35 6.47
CA GLU A 163 -18.72 -3.77 6.57
C GLU A 163 -18.90 -2.67 5.52
N ARG A 164 -17.91 -1.79 5.33
CA ARG A 164 -17.95 -0.73 4.31
C ARG A 164 -18.14 -1.28 2.90
N VAL A 165 -17.39 -2.32 2.51
CA VAL A 165 -17.43 -2.87 1.14
C VAL A 165 -18.64 -3.76 0.86
N GLN A 166 -19.43 -4.10 1.87
CA GLN A 166 -20.73 -4.76 1.69
C GLN A 166 -21.83 -3.78 1.27
N SER A 167 -21.60 -2.47 1.40
CA SER A 167 -22.53 -1.46 0.89
C SER A 167 -22.68 -1.58 -0.64
N PRO A 168 -23.91 -1.47 -1.19
CA PRO A 168 -24.13 -1.51 -2.63
C PRO A 168 -23.43 -0.37 -3.39
N ASP A 169 -23.00 0.68 -2.67
CA ASP A 169 -22.29 1.82 -3.23
C ASP A 169 -20.78 1.59 -3.37
N VAL A 170 -20.27 0.38 -3.05
CA VAL A 170 -18.86 0.00 -3.26
C VAL A 170 -18.71 -0.92 -4.46
N THR A 171 -17.92 -0.48 -5.43
CA THR A 171 -17.62 -1.25 -6.63
C THR A 171 -16.38 -2.12 -6.44
N GLU A 172 -16.52 -3.44 -6.58
CA GLU A 172 -15.37 -4.34 -6.76
C GLU A 172 -14.91 -4.31 -8.23
N PHE A 173 -13.72 -3.76 -8.47
CA PHE A 173 -13.26 -3.45 -9.83
C PHE A 173 -12.14 -4.35 -10.37
N ALA A 174 -11.50 -5.18 -9.54
CA ALA A 174 -10.41 -6.09 -9.96
C ALA A 174 -10.47 -7.49 -9.30
N PRO A 175 -11.63 -8.19 -9.24
CA PRO A 175 -11.76 -9.46 -8.52
C PRO A 175 -10.85 -10.58 -9.06
N ALA A 176 -10.41 -10.47 -10.31
CA ALA A 176 -9.49 -11.41 -10.96
C ALA A 176 -8.02 -10.94 -10.97
N GLY A 177 -7.69 -9.87 -10.24
CA GLY A 177 -6.34 -9.30 -10.14
C GLY A 177 -5.97 -8.29 -11.24
N THR A 178 -6.83 -8.07 -12.23
CA THR A 178 -6.68 -7.00 -13.23
C THR A 178 -7.87 -6.05 -13.12
N ALA A 179 -7.62 -4.74 -13.16
CA ALA A 179 -8.67 -3.74 -13.06
C ALA A 179 -9.58 -3.73 -14.30
N ASN A 180 -10.88 -3.55 -14.07
CA ASN A 180 -11.89 -3.37 -15.10
C ASN A 180 -12.10 -1.86 -15.34
N ALA A 181 -11.52 -1.34 -16.42
CA ALA A 181 -11.62 0.07 -16.78
C ALA A 181 -13.06 0.54 -16.94
N GLU A 182 -13.94 -0.26 -17.55
CA GLU A 182 -15.35 0.12 -17.79
C GLU A 182 -16.10 0.33 -16.48
N LYS A 183 -15.90 -0.54 -15.48
CA LYS A 183 -16.49 -0.38 -14.15
C LYS A 183 -16.03 0.90 -13.47
N ILE A 184 -14.72 1.18 -13.52
CA ILE A 184 -14.14 2.39 -12.91
C ILE A 184 -14.69 3.64 -13.60
N VAL A 185 -14.71 3.65 -14.93
CA VAL A 185 -15.21 4.78 -15.73
C VAL A 185 -16.71 4.99 -15.56
N ALA A 186 -17.49 3.92 -15.40
CA ALA A 186 -18.92 4.02 -15.11
C ALA A 186 -19.18 4.62 -13.71
N ALA A 187 -18.38 4.24 -12.71
CA ALA A 187 -18.52 4.72 -11.34
C ALA A 187 -18.02 6.16 -11.13
N LYS A 188 -17.07 6.62 -11.95
CA LYS A 188 -16.51 7.99 -11.94
C LYS A 188 -16.08 8.47 -10.53
N PRO A 189 -15.17 7.76 -9.84
CA PRO A 189 -14.65 8.25 -8.56
C PRO A 189 -13.88 9.56 -8.75
N ASP A 190 -13.77 10.34 -7.67
CA ASP A 190 -12.92 11.54 -7.63
C ASP A 190 -11.45 11.16 -7.83
N VAL A 191 -11.05 9.98 -7.35
CA VAL A 191 -9.70 9.46 -7.48
C VAL A 191 -9.65 7.93 -7.44
N LEU A 192 -8.72 7.34 -8.20
CA LEU A 192 -8.25 5.97 -8.02
C LEU A 192 -6.82 6.00 -7.47
N ILE A 193 -6.57 5.25 -6.40
CA ILE A 193 -5.24 5.07 -5.81
C ILE A 193 -4.70 3.69 -6.20
N THR A 194 -3.55 3.65 -6.88
CA THR A 194 -2.92 2.39 -7.32
C THR A 194 -2.22 1.67 -6.17
N ALA A 195 -1.80 0.42 -6.39
CA ALA A 195 -1.00 -0.38 -5.46
C ALA A 195 0.50 -0.40 -5.86
N GLY A 196 0.99 0.71 -6.39
CA GLY A 196 2.38 0.92 -6.82
C GLY A 196 2.84 0.01 -7.96
N GLN A 197 1.88 -0.47 -8.74
CA GLN A 197 2.08 -1.37 -9.88
C GLN A 197 1.30 -0.85 -11.08
N THR A 198 1.84 -1.09 -12.27
CA THR A 198 1.16 -0.82 -13.53
C THR A 198 0.00 -1.80 -13.76
N ASP A 199 -1.14 -1.25 -14.20
CA ASP A 199 -2.29 -2.00 -14.71
C ASP A 199 -2.70 -1.41 -16.07
N PRO A 200 -2.96 -2.24 -17.10
CA PRO A 200 -3.37 -1.77 -18.42
C PRO A 200 -4.63 -0.91 -18.40
N ALA A 201 -5.52 -1.08 -17.42
CA ALA A 201 -6.75 -0.29 -17.31
C ALA A 201 -6.48 1.18 -16.96
N TYR A 202 -5.39 1.49 -16.25
CA TYR A 202 -5.16 2.83 -15.73
C TYR A 202 -4.92 3.89 -16.82
N ALA A 203 -4.44 3.49 -18.00
CA ALA A 203 -4.33 4.41 -19.14
C ALA A 203 -5.72 4.87 -19.62
N THR A 204 -6.65 3.93 -19.78
CA THR A 204 -8.04 4.22 -20.16
C THR A 204 -8.76 5.05 -19.09
N VAL A 205 -8.54 4.74 -17.80
CA VAL A 205 -9.12 5.50 -16.67
C VAL A 205 -8.65 6.96 -16.69
N ARG A 206 -7.35 7.20 -16.90
CA ARG A 206 -6.80 8.57 -17.08
C ARG A 206 -7.38 9.28 -18.29
N GLN A 207 -7.50 8.59 -19.44
CA GLN A 207 -8.09 9.16 -20.66
C GLN A 207 -9.57 9.54 -20.48
N ALA A 208 -10.29 8.85 -19.60
CA ALA A 208 -11.66 9.19 -19.21
C ALA A 208 -11.74 10.38 -18.23
N GLY A 209 -10.61 10.98 -17.86
CA GLY A 209 -10.54 12.16 -16.98
C GLY A 209 -10.61 11.84 -15.49
N ILE A 210 -10.53 10.56 -15.09
CA ILE A 210 -10.48 10.16 -13.69
C ILE A 210 -9.01 10.20 -13.23
N PRO A 211 -8.69 10.96 -12.16
CA PRO A 211 -7.34 10.97 -11.61
C PRO A 211 -6.92 9.59 -11.09
N VAL A 212 -5.74 9.14 -11.52
CA VAL A 212 -5.08 7.93 -11.04
C VAL A 212 -3.78 8.32 -10.35
N LEU A 213 -3.77 8.19 -9.03
CA LEU A 213 -2.67 8.55 -8.16
C LEU A 213 -1.93 7.29 -7.70
N ALA A 214 -0.61 7.34 -7.71
CA ALA A 214 0.21 6.25 -7.20
C ALA A 214 0.28 6.28 -5.67
N ASP A 215 0.07 5.13 -5.06
CA ASP A 215 0.58 4.80 -3.73
C ASP A 215 1.62 3.70 -3.91
N ALA A 216 2.82 3.91 -3.36
CA ALA A 216 3.94 2.99 -3.46
C ALA A 216 4.69 2.98 -2.12
N GLU A 217 3.92 2.96 -1.04
CA GLU A 217 4.37 2.85 0.34
C GLU A 217 5.31 1.65 0.55
N TYR A 218 5.08 0.53 -0.15
CA TYR A 218 5.95 -0.65 -0.03
C TYR A 218 7.39 -0.43 -0.53
N LEU A 219 7.69 0.69 -1.20
CA LEU A 219 9.05 1.08 -1.59
C LEU A 219 9.79 1.91 -0.54
N GLU A 220 9.13 2.23 0.58
CA GLU A 220 9.81 2.84 1.73
C GLU A 220 10.87 1.90 2.31
N THR A 221 11.91 2.49 2.89
CA THR A 221 13.05 1.75 3.44
C THR A 221 12.91 1.47 4.94
N SER A 222 11.84 1.97 5.57
CA SER A 222 11.59 1.78 6.99
C SER A 222 10.11 1.52 7.30
N PRO A 223 9.80 0.74 8.35
CA PRO A 223 8.41 0.48 8.75
C PRO A 223 7.64 1.75 9.14
N LEU A 224 8.31 2.71 9.78
CA LEU A 224 7.69 4.02 10.07
C LEU A 224 7.52 4.87 8.82
N GLY A 225 8.35 4.68 7.80
CA GLY A 225 8.17 5.30 6.49
C GLY A 225 6.88 4.83 5.83
N GLU A 226 6.66 3.51 5.79
CA GLU A 226 5.40 2.91 5.30
C GLU A 226 4.19 3.45 6.08
N ALA A 227 4.24 3.43 7.42
CA ALA A 227 3.13 3.91 8.25
C ALA A 227 2.84 5.42 8.09
N GLU A 228 3.83 6.22 7.71
CA GLU A 228 3.67 7.66 7.52
C GLU A 228 2.84 7.99 6.27
N TRP A 229 2.60 7.03 5.37
CA TRP A 229 1.66 7.21 4.25
C TRP A 229 0.21 7.44 4.70
N ILE A 230 -0.14 7.28 5.98
CA ILE A 230 -1.41 7.86 6.50
C ILE A 230 -1.53 9.36 6.20
N LYS A 231 -0.40 10.08 6.15
CA LYS A 231 -0.30 11.50 5.81
C LYS A 231 -0.68 11.78 4.35
N TYR A 232 -0.40 10.84 3.44
CA TYR A 232 -0.84 10.88 2.05
C TYR A 232 -2.38 10.89 1.96
N PHE A 233 -3.05 9.97 2.65
CA PHE A 233 -4.52 9.90 2.67
C PHE A 233 -5.15 11.09 3.38
N ALA A 234 -4.47 11.66 4.38
CA ALA A 234 -4.94 12.89 5.02
C ALA A 234 -4.92 14.10 4.09
N ALA A 235 -3.96 14.22 3.17
CA ALA A 235 -3.96 15.28 2.16
C ALA A 235 -5.15 15.16 1.18
N LEU A 236 -5.58 13.92 0.88
CA LEU A 236 -6.76 13.67 0.04
C LEU A 236 -8.07 13.93 0.78
N THR A 237 -8.12 13.73 2.09
CA THR A 237 -9.37 13.77 2.89
C THR A 237 -9.50 15.02 3.76
N GLY A 238 -8.48 15.89 3.80
CA GLY A 238 -8.46 17.08 4.65
C GLY A 238 -8.42 16.74 6.15
N THR A 239 -7.67 15.70 6.52
CA THR A 239 -7.59 15.17 7.90
C THR A 239 -6.18 15.26 8.50
N GLU A 240 -5.42 16.30 8.13
CA GLU A 240 -4.02 16.49 8.49
C GLU A 240 -3.73 16.38 10.00
N ASP A 241 -4.52 17.04 10.85
CA ASP A 241 -4.34 17.00 12.32
C ASP A 241 -4.52 15.59 12.88
N LYS A 242 -5.47 14.83 12.31
CA LYS A 242 -5.77 13.47 12.74
C LYS A 242 -4.69 12.49 12.29
N ALA A 243 -4.16 12.65 11.08
CA ALA A 243 -2.99 11.89 10.63
C ALA A 243 -1.77 12.16 11.51
N ALA A 244 -1.46 13.43 11.80
CA ALA A 244 -0.34 13.78 12.68
C ALA A 244 -0.48 13.11 14.06
N THR A 245 -1.61 13.29 14.72
CA THR A 245 -1.87 12.68 16.04
C THR A 245 -1.79 11.16 16.02
N THR A 246 -2.34 10.53 14.98
CA THR A 246 -2.35 9.07 14.84
C THR A 246 -0.94 8.53 14.58
N PHE A 247 -0.22 9.14 13.66
CA PHE A 247 1.14 8.74 13.29
C PHE A 247 2.10 8.95 14.46
N ASP A 248 2.04 10.08 15.15
CA ASP A 248 2.92 10.38 16.29
C ASP A 248 2.75 9.34 17.40
N LYS A 249 1.51 8.88 17.64
CA LYS A 249 1.25 7.79 18.58
C LYS A 249 1.85 6.46 18.12
N ILE A 250 1.72 6.11 16.83
CA ILE A 250 2.32 4.90 16.25
C ILE A 250 3.84 4.96 16.37
N ALA A 251 4.46 6.07 15.97
CA ALA A 251 5.90 6.26 16.04
C ALA A 251 6.41 6.22 17.50
N ALA A 252 5.69 6.82 18.45
CA ALA A 252 6.03 6.76 19.86
C ALA A 252 5.96 5.33 20.42
N ASN A 253 4.89 4.60 20.10
CA ASN A 253 4.75 3.19 20.50
C ASN A 253 5.87 2.32 19.92
N TYR A 254 6.16 2.48 18.62
CA TYR A 254 7.24 1.76 17.94
C TYR A 254 8.57 2.01 18.64
N LYS A 255 8.96 3.28 18.81
CA LYS A 255 10.22 3.65 19.48
C LYS A 255 10.29 3.09 20.90
N SER A 256 9.18 3.17 21.65
CA SER A 256 9.13 2.62 23.00
C SER A 256 9.31 1.10 23.03
N ALA A 257 8.73 0.37 22.08
CA ALA A 257 8.89 -1.08 21.98
C ALA A 257 10.33 -1.45 21.63
N VAL A 258 10.91 -0.81 20.60
CA VAL A 258 12.31 -1.02 20.20
C VAL A 258 13.28 -0.72 21.35
N GLN A 259 13.05 0.35 22.11
CA GLN A 259 13.90 0.70 23.25
C GLN A 259 13.91 -0.38 24.34
N LYS A 260 12.79 -1.08 24.55
CA LYS A 260 12.74 -2.21 25.51
C LYS A 260 13.61 -3.39 25.08
N ALA A 261 13.71 -3.63 23.77
CA ALA A 261 14.51 -4.70 23.21
C ALA A 261 15.99 -4.33 23.01
N ALA A 262 16.35 -3.04 23.12
CA ALA A 262 17.68 -2.54 22.79
C ALA A 262 18.82 -3.16 23.62
N ASP A 263 18.56 -3.44 24.91
CA ASP A 263 19.54 -4.05 25.83
C ASP A 263 19.46 -5.59 25.86
N ALA A 264 18.49 -6.19 25.14
CA ALA A 264 18.34 -7.63 25.07
C ALA A 264 19.48 -8.25 24.28
N LYS A 265 19.96 -9.42 24.71
CA LYS A 265 20.94 -10.18 23.93
C LYS A 265 20.28 -10.62 22.61
N PRO A 266 20.89 -10.37 21.43
CA PRO A 266 20.27 -10.73 20.17
C PRO A 266 19.91 -12.23 20.07
N THR A 267 18.69 -12.51 19.61
CA THR A 267 18.17 -13.88 19.44
C THR A 267 18.32 -14.32 17.99
N SER A 268 19.05 -15.41 17.75
CA SER A 268 19.19 -15.98 16.41
C SER A 268 17.85 -16.56 15.91
N VAL A 269 17.44 -16.20 14.69
CA VAL A 269 16.12 -16.49 14.14
C VAL A 269 16.18 -16.97 12.69
N VAL A 270 15.30 -17.91 12.33
CA VAL A 270 15.01 -18.26 10.93
C VAL A 270 13.90 -17.37 10.39
N LEU A 271 14.08 -16.81 9.21
CA LEU A 271 13.09 -15.94 8.56
C LEU A 271 12.56 -16.57 7.27
N ASN A 272 11.27 -16.38 6.99
CA ASN A 272 10.58 -16.85 5.80
C ASN A 272 10.64 -18.37 5.61
N GLN A 273 10.32 -18.87 4.43
CA GLN A 273 10.20 -20.29 4.11
C GLN A 273 10.52 -20.50 2.63
N PRO A 274 10.85 -21.73 2.19
CA PRO A 274 11.04 -21.98 0.78
C PRO A 274 9.70 -21.96 0.05
N TYR A 275 9.72 -21.45 -1.19
CA TYR A 275 8.60 -21.45 -2.12
C TYR A 275 9.13 -21.80 -3.51
N GLN A 276 8.60 -22.87 -4.10
CA GLN A 276 8.98 -23.33 -5.45
C GLN A 276 10.51 -23.49 -5.65
N GLY A 277 11.21 -24.00 -4.63
CA GLY A 277 12.66 -24.26 -4.68
C GLY A 277 13.55 -23.04 -4.43
N SER A 278 12.97 -21.88 -4.10
CA SER A 278 13.71 -20.68 -3.70
C SER A 278 13.28 -20.18 -2.33
N TRP A 279 14.22 -19.69 -1.53
CA TRP A 279 13.95 -19.06 -0.25
C TRP A 279 14.29 -17.57 -0.34
N THR A 280 13.26 -16.73 -0.34
CA THR A 280 13.43 -15.28 -0.35
C THR A 280 13.78 -14.81 1.06
N MET A 281 15.03 -14.45 1.28
CA MET A 281 15.61 -14.07 2.56
C MET A 281 15.73 -12.53 2.66
N PRO A 282 15.09 -11.89 3.64
CA PRO A 282 15.25 -10.45 3.85
C PRO A 282 16.69 -10.11 4.24
N THR A 283 17.18 -8.99 3.73
CA THR A 283 18.45 -8.34 4.11
C THR A 283 18.17 -7.29 5.18
N GLY A 284 19.21 -6.81 5.88
CA GLY A 284 19.08 -5.77 6.90
C GLY A 284 18.49 -4.45 6.39
N GLY A 285 18.70 -4.13 5.11
CA GLY A 285 18.14 -2.93 4.47
C GLY A 285 16.66 -3.02 4.07
N THR A 286 16.01 -4.18 4.23
CA THR A 286 14.56 -4.31 3.95
C THR A 286 13.72 -3.89 5.17
N PRO A 287 12.47 -3.40 4.99
CA PRO A 287 11.57 -3.11 6.12
C PRO A 287 11.38 -4.29 7.09
N MET A 288 11.27 -5.52 6.56
CA MET A 288 11.21 -6.74 7.38
C MET A 288 12.53 -6.97 8.15
N GLY A 289 13.69 -6.84 7.51
CA GLY A 289 14.98 -6.97 8.18
C GLY A 289 15.16 -5.92 9.28
N LYS A 290 14.68 -4.70 9.04
CA LYS A 290 14.66 -3.64 10.05
C LYS A 290 13.75 -4.00 11.23
N LEU A 291 12.54 -4.51 11.01
CA LEU A 291 11.66 -4.98 12.08
C LEU A 291 12.30 -6.08 12.93
N ILE A 292 12.97 -7.05 12.29
CA ILE A 292 13.66 -8.13 13.02
C ILE A 292 14.83 -7.59 13.84
N THR A 293 15.63 -6.69 13.27
CA THR A 293 16.75 -6.05 13.99
C THR A 293 16.25 -5.22 15.17
N ASP A 294 15.23 -4.38 14.94
CA ASP A 294 14.61 -3.52 15.94
C ASP A 294 13.91 -4.34 17.06
N ALA A 295 13.50 -5.58 16.77
CA ALA A 295 12.99 -6.54 17.76
C ALA A 295 14.09 -7.34 18.48
N GLY A 296 15.38 -7.06 18.23
CA GLY A 296 16.51 -7.75 18.83
C GLY A 296 16.76 -9.15 18.25
N GLY A 297 16.38 -9.39 17.00
CA GLY A 297 16.68 -10.61 16.25
C GLY A 297 18.01 -10.52 15.51
N SER A 298 18.64 -11.67 15.26
CA SER A 298 19.83 -11.80 14.43
C SER A 298 19.72 -12.96 13.44
N TRP A 299 20.17 -12.73 12.21
CA TRP A 299 20.19 -13.75 11.16
C TRP A 299 21.37 -13.53 10.20
N PRO A 300 21.80 -14.54 9.43
CA PRO A 300 23.06 -14.49 8.68
C PRO A 300 23.17 -13.46 7.55
N TRP A 301 22.07 -12.78 7.18
CA TRP A 301 22.02 -11.78 6.11
C TRP A 301 21.73 -10.36 6.63
N GLN A 302 21.79 -10.18 7.95
CA GLN A 302 21.49 -8.92 8.62
C GLN A 302 22.42 -7.77 8.22
N ASP A 303 23.72 -8.04 8.03
CA ASP A 303 24.70 -6.99 7.67
C ASP A 303 24.62 -6.55 6.19
N ASP A 304 23.77 -7.20 5.38
CA ASP A 304 23.53 -6.76 4.02
C ASP A 304 22.56 -5.56 4.01
N THR A 305 23.05 -4.42 3.55
CA THR A 305 22.28 -3.16 3.53
C THR A 305 21.44 -2.97 2.26
N SER A 306 21.36 -3.99 1.38
CA SER A 306 20.45 -3.98 0.23
C SER A 306 19.01 -3.76 0.70
N THR A 307 18.27 -2.93 -0.03
CA THR A 307 16.82 -2.70 0.21
C THR A 307 15.94 -3.78 -0.40
N VAL A 308 16.54 -4.79 -1.05
CA VAL A 308 15.84 -5.95 -1.63
C VAL A 308 16.35 -7.26 -1.03
N SER A 309 15.40 -8.20 -0.87
CA SER A 309 15.67 -9.57 -0.41
C SER A 309 16.53 -10.36 -1.39
N LYS A 310 17.23 -11.37 -0.87
CA LYS A 310 18.02 -12.33 -1.66
C LYS A 310 17.28 -13.64 -1.86
N ASN A 311 17.48 -14.27 -2.99
CA ASN A 311 17.05 -15.65 -3.20
C ASN A 311 18.21 -16.59 -2.86
N VAL A 312 17.97 -17.49 -1.92
CA VAL A 312 18.92 -18.52 -1.47
C VAL A 312 18.25 -19.89 -1.51
N ASP A 313 19.04 -20.96 -1.57
CA ASP A 313 18.53 -22.33 -1.48
C ASP A 313 18.30 -22.77 -0.01
N LEU A 314 17.51 -23.83 0.15
CA LEU A 314 17.14 -24.37 1.47
C LEU A 314 18.37 -24.84 2.23
N GLU A 315 19.29 -25.52 1.55
CA GLU A 315 20.50 -26.11 2.10
C GLU A 315 21.40 -25.02 2.73
N THR A 316 21.51 -23.87 2.07
CA THR A 316 22.23 -22.70 2.56
C THR A 316 21.56 -22.11 3.80
N VAL A 317 20.22 -22.02 3.81
CA VAL A 317 19.47 -21.54 4.99
C VAL A 317 19.62 -22.50 6.16
N PHE A 318 19.50 -23.80 5.91
CA PHE A 318 19.69 -24.83 6.91
C PHE A 318 21.11 -24.80 7.50
N ALA A 319 22.14 -24.71 6.65
CA ALA A 319 23.53 -24.66 7.11
C ALA A 319 23.86 -23.41 7.94
N LYS A 320 23.21 -22.26 7.67
CA LYS A 320 23.51 -20.99 8.34
C LYS A 320 22.59 -20.66 9.52
N SER A 321 21.34 -21.15 9.51
CA SER A 321 20.31 -20.79 10.50
C SER A 321 19.56 -22.00 11.06
N GLY A 322 19.91 -23.23 10.66
CA GLY A 322 19.18 -24.44 11.05
C GLY A 322 19.11 -24.70 12.56
N ASP A 323 20.07 -24.16 13.31
CA ASP A 323 20.16 -24.29 14.78
C ASP A 323 19.39 -23.20 15.55
N ALA A 324 18.89 -22.17 14.85
CA ALA A 324 18.08 -21.13 15.48
C ALA A 324 16.75 -21.72 16.00
N LYS A 325 16.33 -21.26 17.19
CA LYS A 325 15.11 -21.74 17.85
C LYS A 325 13.86 -21.05 17.33
N PRO A 326 13.72 -19.72 17.38
CA PRO A 326 12.55 -19.10 16.77
C PRO A 326 12.66 -19.16 15.25
N TRP A 327 11.53 -19.43 14.62
CA TRP A 327 11.34 -19.31 13.18
C TRP A 327 10.10 -18.49 12.90
N ILE A 328 10.27 -17.33 12.27
CA ILE A 328 9.18 -16.46 11.81
C ILE A 328 8.95 -16.67 10.31
N THR A 329 7.79 -17.23 9.95
CA THR A 329 7.39 -17.44 8.56
C THR A 329 6.64 -16.23 8.00
N SER A 330 6.40 -16.23 6.69
CA SER A 330 5.48 -15.31 5.99
C SER A 330 4.25 -16.04 5.41
N THR A 331 4.00 -17.26 5.85
CA THR A 331 2.86 -18.08 5.38
C THR A 331 1.61 -17.90 6.23
N ASN A 332 0.48 -18.33 5.69
CA ASN A 332 -0.76 -18.48 6.46
C ASN A 332 -0.85 -19.86 7.16
N TRP A 333 0.26 -20.57 7.36
CA TRP A 333 0.25 -21.90 8.00
C TRP A 333 -0.29 -21.83 9.42
N LYS A 334 -1.11 -22.81 9.80
CA LYS A 334 -1.68 -22.95 11.15
C LYS A 334 -1.13 -24.16 11.89
N THR A 335 -0.59 -25.14 11.16
CA THR A 335 -0.08 -26.39 11.73
C THR A 335 1.30 -26.74 11.17
N LYS A 336 2.09 -27.48 11.95
CA LYS A 336 3.36 -28.04 11.49
C LYS A 336 3.20 -28.95 10.27
N LYS A 337 2.07 -29.66 10.18
CA LYS A 337 1.75 -30.55 9.06
C LYS A 337 1.65 -29.79 7.73
N GLU A 338 1.03 -28.61 7.73
CA GLU A 338 0.95 -27.75 6.53
C GLU A 338 2.34 -27.37 6.04
N ALA A 339 3.23 -26.97 6.95
CA ALA A 339 4.62 -26.63 6.61
C ALA A 339 5.35 -27.81 5.97
N THR A 340 5.38 -28.98 6.62
CA THR A 340 6.04 -30.18 6.07
C THR A 340 5.37 -30.74 4.82
N GLY A 341 4.09 -30.44 4.62
CA GLY A 341 3.38 -30.79 3.39
C GLY A 341 3.86 -29.99 2.18
N THR A 342 4.44 -28.81 2.39
CA THR A 342 5.08 -28.04 1.32
C THR A 342 6.53 -28.45 1.08
N GLU A 343 7.28 -28.73 2.14
CA GLU A 343 8.68 -29.13 2.08
C GLU A 343 9.00 -30.03 3.30
N PRO A 344 9.17 -31.35 3.13
CA PRO A 344 9.41 -32.27 4.24
C PRO A 344 10.68 -31.98 5.05
N ARG A 345 11.72 -31.43 4.41
CA ARG A 345 13.02 -31.14 5.06
C ARG A 345 12.92 -30.03 6.10
N LEU A 346 11.83 -29.27 6.15
CA LEU A 346 11.62 -28.28 7.21
C LEU A 346 11.56 -28.91 8.61
N ALA A 347 11.25 -30.21 8.70
CA ALA A 347 11.27 -30.95 9.97
C ALA A 347 12.65 -31.02 10.64
N ASP A 348 13.73 -30.79 9.88
CA ASP A 348 15.10 -30.91 10.39
C ASP A 348 15.59 -29.68 11.14
N PHE A 349 14.93 -28.52 10.97
CA PHE A 349 15.27 -27.28 11.68
C PHE A 349 15.06 -27.41 13.20
N ALA A 350 15.96 -26.84 13.99
CA ALA A 350 15.85 -26.82 15.45
C ALA A 350 14.56 -26.12 15.92
N ALA A 351 14.17 -25.05 15.24
CA ALA A 351 12.88 -24.40 15.43
C ALA A 351 11.69 -25.35 15.29
N PHE A 352 11.68 -26.18 14.25
CA PHE A 352 10.60 -27.12 14.01
C PHE A 352 10.54 -28.22 15.07
N LYS A 353 11.71 -28.74 15.48
CA LYS A 353 11.86 -29.76 16.53
C LYS A 353 11.41 -29.26 17.90
N SER A 354 11.76 -28.02 18.25
CA SER A 354 11.30 -27.37 19.49
C SER A 354 9.86 -26.86 19.42
N GLY A 355 9.28 -26.83 18.22
CA GLY A 355 7.94 -26.32 17.96
C GLY A 355 7.84 -24.80 17.88
N ASP A 356 8.96 -24.08 17.92
CA ASP A 356 9.03 -22.61 17.96
C ASP A 356 8.96 -21.94 16.59
N VAL A 357 7.94 -22.36 15.82
CA VAL A 357 7.63 -21.82 14.50
C VAL A 357 6.39 -20.94 14.61
N TRP A 358 6.51 -19.70 14.15
CA TRP A 358 5.50 -18.66 14.24
C TRP A 358 5.11 -18.21 12.84
N ALA A 359 3.80 -18.16 12.60
CA ALA A 359 3.25 -17.71 11.32
C ALA A 359 2.30 -16.53 11.55
N PRO A 360 2.23 -15.56 10.63
CA PRO A 360 1.32 -14.42 10.69
C PRO A 360 -0.12 -14.83 10.32
N SER A 361 -0.60 -15.94 10.87
CA SER A 361 -1.86 -16.58 10.48
C SER A 361 -2.97 -16.41 11.52
N LYS A 362 -2.74 -15.59 12.56
CA LYS A 362 -3.71 -15.35 13.64
C LYS A 362 -4.96 -14.63 13.15
N GLN A 363 -4.79 -13.70 12.21
CA GLN A 363 -5.86 -12.87 11.66
C GLN A 363 -5.92 -13.04 10.14
N VAL A 364 -6.37 -14.22 9.71
CA VAL A 364 -6.57 -14.55 8.30
C VAL A 364 -8.02 -14.92 8.06
N ASN A 365 -8.67 -14.23 7.12
CA ASN A 365 -10.07 -14.47 6.76
C ASN A 365 -10.21 -15.76 5.92
N ALA A 366 -11.45 -16.18 5.65
CA ALA A 366 -11.72 -17.43 4.92
C ALA A 366 -11.19 -17.44 3.46
N ALA A 367 -11.05 -16.28 2.84
CA ALA A 367 -10.55 -16.13 1.48
C ALA A 367 -9.02 -15.88 1.41
N GLY A 368 -8.33 -15.88 2.56
CA GLY A 368 -6.88 -15.72 2.65
C GLY A 368 -6.39 -14.28 2.83
N GLY A 369 -7.30 -13.30 2.97
CA GLY A 369 -6.96 -11.94 3.41
C GLY A 369 -6.29 -11.99 4.78
N ASN A 370 -5.16 -11.29 4.93
CA ASN A 370 -4.30 -11.37 6.11
C ASN A 370 -4.08 -9.98 6.68
N ASN A 371 -4.43 -9.78 7.95
CA ASN A 371 -4.37 -8.47 8.58
C ASN A 371 -2.94 -7.97 8.83
N LEU A 372 -1.93 -8.84 8.85
CA LEU A 372 -0.53 -8.38 8.87
C LEU A 372 -0.21 -7.60 7.58
N TYR A 373 -0.68 -8.10 6.43
CA TYR A 373 -0.44 -7.48 5.12
C TYR A 373 -1.46 -6.38 4.78
N GLU A 374 -2.33 -6.03 5.73
CA GLU A 374 -3.26 -4.90 5.65
C GLU A 374 -2.93 -3.88 6.73
N LEU A 375 -3.30 -4.16 7.98
CA LEU A 375 -3.07 -3.28 9.14
C LEU A 375 -1.60 -3.16 9.53
N GLY A 376 -0.78 -4.21 9.33
CA GLY A 376 0.62 -4.22 9.75
C GLY A 376 1.47 -3.11 9.08
N VAL A 377 1.08 -2.66 7.89
CA VAL A 377 1.73 -1.53 7.18
C VAL A 377 1.54 -0.22 7.94
N LEU A 378 0.30 0.06 8.40
CA LEU A 378 0.02 1.24 9.22
C LEU A 378 0.50 1.07 10.67
N ARG A 379 0.52 -0.15 11.20
CA ARG A 379 0.80 -0.45 12.61
C ARG A 379 2.08 -1.26 12.81
N PRO A 380 3.25 -0.76 12.37
CA PRO A 380 4.52 -1.44 12.61
C PRO A 380 4.84 -1.53 14.10
N ASP A 381 4.24 -0.68 14.95
CA ASP A 381 4.32 -0.75 16.41
C ASP A 381 3.71 -2.05 16.97
N LEU A 382 2.63 -2.55 16.36
CA LEU A 382 2.06 -3.85 16.72
C LEU A 382 2.89 -5.02 16.18
N VAL A 383 3.45 -4.86 14.96
CA VAL A 383 4.30 -5.88 14.34
C VAL A 383 5.56 -6.08 15.17
N VAL A 384 6.28 -5.01 15.50
CA VAL A 384 7.52 -5.11 16.30
C VAL A 384 7.24 -5.62 17.71
N ALA A 385 6.11 -5.27 18.32
CA ALA A 385 5.73 -5.81 19.63
C ALA A 385 5.52 -7.34 19.60
N ASP A 386 4.83 -7.87 18.58
CA ASP A 386 4.72 -9.32 18.38
C ASP A 386 6.10 -9.98 18.18
N LEU A 387 6.97 -9.36 17.38
CA LEU A 387 8.31 -9.90 17.12
C LEU A 387 9.18 -9.90 18.38
N ILE A 388 9.13 -8.84 19.20
CA ILE A 388 9.82 -8.77 20.48
C ILE A 388 9.34 -9.88 21.41
N ALA A 389 8.03 -10.12 21.50
CA ALA A 389 7.49 -11.17 22.35
C ALA A 389 7.87 -12.59 21.85
N ILE A 390 8.07 -12.78 20.55
CA ILE A 390 8.58 -14.05 20.00
C ILE A 390 10.06 -14.24 20.35
N LEU A 391 10.88 -13.20 20.17
CA LEU A 391 12.33 -13.28 20.29
C LEU A 391 12.83 -13.18 21.73
N HIS A 392 12.09 -12.47 22.58
CA HIS A 392 12.40 -12.13 23.97
C HIS A 392 11.15 -12.24 24.86
N PRO A 393 10.56 -13.44 25.02
CA PRO A 393 9.31 -13.62 25.77
C PRO A 393 9.36 -13.12 27.22
N ASP A 394 10.55 -13.10 27.84
CA ASP A 394 10.75 -12.61 29.21
C ASP A 394 10.55 -11.08 29.34
N LEU A 395 10.66 -10.32 28.24
CA LEU A 395 10.43 -8.87 28.24
C LEU A 395 8.94 -8.51 28.18
N GLU A 396 8.11 -9.40 27.63
CA GLU A 396 6.68 -9.18 27.43
C GLU A 396 5.88 -10.45 27.81
N PRO A 397 5.94 -10.91 29.07
CA PRO A 397 5.35 -12.20 29.49
C PRO A 397 3.83 -12.27 29.33
N ASP A 398 3.15 -11.11 29.35
CA ASP A 398 1.69 -10.99 29.18
C ASP A 398 1.29 -10.53 27.76
N HIS A 399 2.21 -10.65 26.79
CA HIS A 399 1.97 -10.16 25.43
C HIS A 399 0.74 -10.80 24.78
N ARG A 400 -0.09 -9.96 24.15
CA ARG A 400 -1.23 -10.40 23.36
C ARG A 400 -0.89 -10.24 21.89
N PHE A 401 -0.52 -11.34 21.25
CA PHE A 401 -0.19 -11.34 19.82
C PHE A 401 -1.30 -10.75 18.97
N THR A 402 -0.94 -9.88 18.02
CA THR A 402 -1.88 -9.31 17.05
C THR A 402 -1.95 -10.18 15.81
N PHE A 403 -0.80 -10.47 15.21
CA PHE A 403 -0.68 -11.05 13.87
C PHE A 403 -0.16 -12.50 13.91
N TYR A 404 0.77 -12.78 14.82
CA TYR A 404 1.47 -14.05 14.86
C TYR A 404 0.80 -15.09 15.76
N GLN A 405 0.92 -16.36 15.37
CA GLN A 405 0.62 -17.50 16.23
C GLN A 405 1.63 -18.61 16.01
N LYS A 406 1.92 -19.34 17.08
CA LYS A 406 2.77 -20.52 17.04
C LYS A 406 2.04 -21.66 16.33
N LEU A 407 2.74 -22.37 15.44
CA LEU A 407 2.19 -23.54 14.76
C LEU A 407 1.87 -24.65 15.78
N LYS A 408 0.71 -25.26 15.61
CA LYS A 408 0.29 -26.42 16.41
C LYS A 408 0.93 -27.71 15.93
#